data_AF-A0A832JVQ0-F1
#
_entry.id   AF-A0A832JVQ0-F1
#
_cell.length_a   1.000
_cell.length_b   1.000
_cell.length_c   1.000
_cell.angle_alpha   90.00
_cell.angle_beta   90.00
_cell.angle_gamma   90.00
#
_symmetry.space_group_name_H-M   'P 1'
#
loop_
_entity.id
_entity.type
_entity.pdbx_description
1 polymer ?
#
loop_
_entity_poly.entity_id
_entity_poly.type
_entity_poly.pdbx_seq_one_letter_code
_entity_poly.pdbx_strand_id
1 'polypeptide(L)'
;GYSAPVPVEDALSEKSIVAVKMNGAVLSPENGFPCRPFIPHLYGWKSAKHLREIEFSAEYVDGFWEMQGYHERGDVWAEERFKEGFGKHVKRSPLLRR
;
A
#
# COMPACT_ATOMS: atom_id res chain seq x y z
N GLY A 1 -11.49 1.37 9.21
CA GLY A 1 -10.05 1.59 9.45
C GLY A 1 -9.30 1.48 8.13
N TYR A 2 -7.99 1.65 8.14
CA TYR A 2 -7.15 1.45 6.96
C TYR A 2 -6.46 0.08 7.07
N SER A 3 -6.70 -0.80 6.09
CA SER A 3 -6.00 -2.07 5.92
C SER A 3 -5.25 -2.07 4.60
N ALA A 4 -4.10 -2.76 4.58
CA ALA A 4 -3.29 -2.97 3.39
C ALA A 4 -2.83 -4.44 3.38
N PRO A 5 -3.38 -5.30 2.51
CA PRO A 5 -2.89 -6.66 2.35
C PRO A 5 -1.49 -6.63 1.75
N VAL A 6 -0.62 -7.52 2.22
CA VAL A 6 0.75 -7.67 1.75
C VAL A 6 1.03 -9.16 1.58
N PRO A 7 1.56 -9.62 0.43
CA PRO A 7 2.01 -10.99 0.28
C PRO A 7 3.02 -11.37 1.37
N VAL A 8 2.92 -12.59 1.90
CA VAL A 8 3.72 -13.01 3.06
C VAL A 8 5.22 -12.97 2.74
N GLU A 9 5.59 -13.25 1.51
CA GLU A 9 6.97 -13.22 1.01
C GLU A 9 7.56 -11.80 1.05
N ASP A 10 6.75 -10.79 0.70
CA ASP A 10 7.18 -9.38 0.74
C ASP A 10 7.24 -8.87 2.19
N ALA A 11 6.32 -9.31 3.05
CA ALA A 11 6.32 -8.99 4.48
C ALA A 11 7.51 -9.62 5.22
N LEU A 12 7.95 -10.81 4.81
CA LEU A 12 9.08 -11.55 5.38
C LEU A 12 10.43 -11.24 4.73
N SER A 13 10.48 -10.36 3.75
CA SER A 13 11.74 -9.88 3.16
C SER A 13 12.70 -9.35 4.23
N GLU A 14 14.00 -9.63 4.10
CA GLU A 14 15.02 -9.20 5.06
C GLU A 14 15.09 -7.68 5.28
N LYS A 15 14.56 -6.90 4.32
CA LYS A 15 14.53 -5.44 4.37
C LYS A 15 13.22 -4.89 4.94
N SER A 16 12.22 -5.73 5.16
CA SER A 16 10.93 -5.36 5.73
C SER A 16 11.02 -5.31 7.25
N ILE A 17 10.49 -4.25 7.85
CA ILE A 17 10.53 -4.05 9.30
C ILE A 17 9.22 -3.49 9.83
N VAL A 18 8.97 -3.69 11.12
CA VAL A 18 8.05 -2.85 11.89
C VAL A 18 8.87 -1.74 12.54
N ALA A 19 8.80 -0.54 11.97
CA ALA A 19 9.51 0.62 12.45
C ALA A 19 8.81 1.25 13.67
N VAL A 20 9.60 1.57 14.70
CA VAL A 20 9.19 2.36 15.89
C VAL A 20 9.93 3.71 15.97
N LYS A 21 10.97 3.86 15.15
CA LYS A 21 11.81 5.07 15.02
C LYS A 21 12.05 5.38 13.56
N MET A 22 12.27 6.66 13.27
CA MET A 22 12.71 7.15 11.96
C MET A 22 13.78 8.22 12.19
N ASN A 23 14.91 8.11 11.49
CA ASN A 23 16.05 9.04 11.62
C ASN A 23 16.53 9.22 13.07
N GLY A 24 16.60 8.12 13.82
CA GLY A 24 17.05 8.12 15.23
C GLY A 24 16.02 8.59 16.26
N ALA A 25 14.92 9.25 15.83
CA ALA A 25 13.85 9.71 16.70
C ALA A 25 12.66 8.75 16.71
N VAL A 26 11.86 8.77 17.79
CA VAL A 26 10.55 8.10 17.83
C VAL A 26 9.67 8.63 16.69
N LEU A 27 8.85 7.76 16.09
CA LEU A 27 7.93 8.19 15.04
C LEU A 27 7.04 9.34 15.53
N SER A 28 6.91 10.38 14.70
CA SER A 28 5.85 11.38 14.90
C SER A 28 4.48 10.75 14.61
N PRO A 29 3.37 11.36 15.07
CA PRO A 29 2.03 10.95 14.66
C PRO A 29 1.89 10.88 13.14
N GLU A 30 2.36 11.89 12.41
CA GLU A 30 2.31 11.93 10.95
C GLU A 30 3.04 10.77 10.27
N ASN A 31 4.10 10.25 10.91
CA ASN A 31 4.90 9.14 10.42
C ASN A 31 4.44 7.78 10.94
N GLY A 32 3.33 7.70 11.69
CA GLY A 32 2.69 6.46 12.09
C GLY A 32 3.02 5.97 13.49
N PHE A 33 3.30 6.86 14.45
CA PHE A 33 3.37 6.49 15.87
C PHE A 33 2.17 5.62 16.30
N PRO A 34 2.34 4.57 17.12
CA PRO A 34 3.59 4.14 17.77
C PRO A 34 4.52 3.32 16.87
N CYS A 35 3.97 2.66 15.85
CA CYS A 35 4.73 1.83 14.93
C CYS A 35 4.03 1.69 13.58
N ARG A 36 4.81 1.29 12.57
CA ARG A 36 4.30 0.96 11.24
C ARG A 36 5.15 -0.12 10.55
N PRO A 37 4.58 -0.97 9.68
CA PRO A 37 5.37 -1.65 8.66
C PRO A 37 6.10 -0.64 7.77
N PHE A 38 7.28 -1.03 7.33
CA PHE A 38 8.06 -0.39 6.29
C PHE A 38 8.61 -1.48 5.37
N ILE A 39 8.16 -1.48 4.12
CA ILE A 39 8.46 -2.49 3.10
C ILE A 39 9.05 -1.76 1.89
N PRO A 40 10.38 -1.66 1.79
CA PRO A 40 11.04 -0.65 0.95
C PRO A 40 10.87 -0.85 -0.56
N HIS A 41 10.55 -2.06 -1.02
CA HIS A 41 10.34 -2.36 -2.44
C HIS A 41 8.88 -2.24 -2.88
N LEU A 42 7.94 -2.06 -1.94
CA LEU A 42 6.54 -1.82 -2.27
C LEU A 42 6.21 -0.33 -2.19
N TYR A 43 5.18 0.08 -2.92
CA TYR A 43 4.66 1.43 -2.85
C TYR A 43 4.18 1.77 -1.43
N GLY A 44 4.30 3.06 -1.07
CA GLY A 44 4.10 3.52 0.30
C GLY A 44 2.73 3.24 0.93
N TRP A 45 1.69 2.99 0.12
CA TRP A 45 0.39 2.61 0.67
C TRP A 45 0.46 1.25 1.39
N LYS A 46 1.25 0.29 0.91
CA LYS A 46 1.42 -1.02 1.57
C LYS A 46 2.04 -0.93 2.97
N SER A 47 2.74 0.16 3.29
CA SER A 47 3.33 0.42 4.60
C SER A 47 2.37 1.22 5.50
N ALA A 48 1.29 0.60 5.97
CA ALA A 48 0.25 1.28 6.75
C ALA A 48 0.76 2.01 8.01
N LYS A 49 0.35 3.27 8.20
CA LYS A 49 0.69 4.04 9.40
C LYS A 49 -0.22 3.67 10.57
N HIS A 50 0.28 3.85 11.79
CA HIS A 50 -0.45 3.59 13.04
C HIS A 50 -0.89 2.13 13.17
N LEU A 51 0.05 1.20 13.02
CA LEU A 51 -0.22 -0.23 13.08
C LEU A 51 -0.95 -0.59 14.38
N ARG A 52 -2.06 -1.30 14.23
CA ARG A 52 -2.88 -1.79 15.36
C ARG A 52 -2.90 -3.30 15.45
N GLU A 53 -2.90 -3.98 14.32
CA GLU A 53 -3.08 -5.42 14.20
C GLU A 53 -2.37 -5.93 12.95
N ILE A 54 -1.86 -7.15 13.02
CA ILE A 54 -1.37 -7.93 11.89
C ILE A 54 -2.15 -9.24 11.92
N GLU A 55 -2.85 -9.54 10.84
CA GLU A 55 -3.61 -10.76 10.66
C GLU A 55 -3.01 -11.58 9.53
N PHE A 56 -2.87 -12.88 9.73
CA PHE A 56 -2.46 -13.81 8.68
C PHE A 56 -3.72 -14.44 8.07
N SER A 57 -3.84 -14.36 6.75
CA SER A 57 -4.94 -14.96 5.99
C SER A 57 -4.39 -15.82 4.86
N ALA A 58 -5.05 -16.95 4.60
CA ALA A 58 -4.77 -17.79 3.44
C ALA A 58 -5.40 -17.22 2.16
N GLU A 59 -6.41 -16.37 2.29
CA GLU A 59 -7.14 -15.77 1.18
C GLU A 59 -6.79 -14.29 1.04
N TYR A 60 -6.62 -13.85 -0.20
CA TYR A 60 -6.44 -12.43 -0.51
C TYR A 60 -7.79 -11.71 -0.45
N VAL A 61 -7.84 -10.61 0.31
CA VAL A 61 -8.97 -9.69 0.37
C VAL A 61 -8.44 -8.29 0.17
N ASP A 62 -9.09 -7.50 -0.69
CA ASP A 62 -8.69 -6.12 -0.95
C ASP A 62 -8.69 -5.28 0.35
N GLY A 63 -7.62 -4.49 0.51
CA GLY A 63 -7.58 -3.41 1.47
C GLY A 63 -8.22 -2.14 0.93
N PHE A 64 -8.02 -1.03 1.65
CA PHE A 64 -8.67 0.24 1.29
C PHE A 64 -8.26 0.74 -0.11
N TRP A 65 -6.97 0.72 -0.46
CA TRP A 65 -6.52 1.22 -1.76
C TRP A 65 -6.77 0.23 -2.88
N GLU A 66 -6.72 -1.06 -2.59
CA GLU A 66 -6.91 -2.12 -3.57
C GLU A 66 -8.38 -2.15 -4.05
N MET A 67 -9.33 -1.89 -3.14
CA MET A 67 -10.74 -1.63 -3.51
C MET A 67 -10.90 -0.42 -4.44
N GLN A 68 -9.98 0.54 -4.38
CA GLN A 68 -9.96 1.74 -5.25
C GLN A 68 -9.13 1.53 -6.52
N GLY A 69 -8.76 0.29 -6.83
CA GLY A 69 -8.05 -0.09 -8.05
C GLY A 69 -6.53 0.04 -7.99
N TYR A 70 -5.95 0.21 -6.81
CA TYR A 70 -4.50 0.03 -6.63
C TYR A 70 -4.12 -1.45 -6.67
N HIS A 71 -2.90 -1.72 -7.11
CA HIS A 71 -2.43 -3.09 -7.33
C HIS A 71 -2.36 -3.92 -6.03
N GLU A 72 -2.63 -5.22 -6.16
CA GLU A 72 -2.69 -6.20 -5.09
C GLU A 72 -1.35 -6.36 -4.36
N ARG A 73 -0.23 -6.34 -5.09
CA ARG A 73 1.13 -6.43 -4.54
C ARG A 73 1.81 -5.07 -4.37
N GLY A 74 1.94 -4.30 -5.45
CA GLY A 74 2.41 -2.91 -5.37
C GLY A 74 3.92 -2.76 -5.45
N ASP A 75 4.61 -3.64 -6.16
CA ASP A 75 6.05 -3.56 -6.42
C ASP A 75 6.39 -2.30 -7.24
N VAL A 76 7.31 -1.49 -6.70
CA VAL A 76 7.71 -0.22 -7.33
C VAL A 76 8.46 -0.45 -8.64
N TRP A 77 9.29 -1.49 -8.71
CA TRP A 77 10.17 -1.77 -9.84
C TRP A 77 9.43 -2.39 -11.01
N ALA A 78 8.36 -3.15 -10.72
CA ALA A 78 7.46 -3.71 -11.72
C ALA A 78 6.34 -2.74 -12.14
N GLU A 79 6.39 -1.48 -11.70
CA GLU A 79 5.38 -0.46 -12.00
C GLU A 79 3.93 -0.85 -11.62
N GLU A 80 3.78 -1.64 -10.56
CA GLU A 80 2.51 -2.17 -10.06
C GLU A 80 1.71 -1.09 -9.30
N ARG A 81 1.40 0.04 -9.94
CA ARG A 81 0.63 1.09 -9.27
C ARG A 81 -0.85 0.74 -9.16
N PHE A 82 -1.42 0.24 -10.25
CA PHE A 82 -2.84 0.02 -10.39
C PHE A 82 -3.12 -1.39 -10.88
N LYS A 83 -4.32 -1.90 -10.56
CA LYS A 83 -4.82 -3.16 -11.12
C LYS A 83 -4.87 -3.10 -12.63
N GLU A 84 -4.76 -4.26 -13.26
CA GLU A 84 -4.91 -4.35 -14.70
C GLU A 84 -6.26 -3.77 -15.16
N GLY A 85 -6.24 -2.90 -16.17
CA GLY A 85 -7.45 -2.27 -16.70
C GLY A 85 -7.92 -1.01 -15.96
N PHE A 86 -7.35 -0.70 -14.79
CA PHE A 86 -7.66 0.54 -14.07
C PHE A 86 -7.22 1.77 -14.88
N GLY A 87 -8.11 2.76 -15.01
CA GLY A 87 -7.86 3.98 -15.80
C GLY A 87 -7.92 3.80 -17.33
N LYS A 88 -8.09 2.59 -17.86
CA LYS A 88 -8.16 2.35 -19.32
C LYS A 88 -9.50 2.75 -19.97
N HIS A 89 -10.41 3.39 -19.24
CA HIS A 89 -11.65 3.95 -19.79
C HIS A 89 -12.01 5.30 -19.18
N VAL A 90 -11.49 6.38 -19.78
CA VAL A 90 -12.27 7.59 -19.99
C VAL A 90 -12.07 7.99 -21.44
N LYS A 91 -12.97 7.55 -22.34
CA LYS A 91 -13.16 8.30 -23.59
C LYS A 91 -13.60 9.68 -23.15
N ARG A 92 -12.72 10.70 -23.28
CA ARG A 92 -13.15 12.09 -23.15
C ARG A 92 -14.25 12.29 -24.19
N SER A 93 -15.50 12.36 -23.74
CA SER A 93 -16.62 12.68 -24.61
C SER A 93 -16.33 14.06 -25.20
N PRO A 94 -16.29 14.24 -26.53
CA PRO A 94 -16.04 15.54 -27.14
C PRO A 94 -17.32 16.38 -27.05
N LEU A 95 -17.68 16.80 -25.83
CA LEU A 95 -18.74 17.79 -25.62
C LEU A 95 -18.11 19.19 -25.65
N LEU A 96 -18.03 19.74 -26.86
CA LEU A 96 -18.69 21.00 -27.27
C LEU A 96 -18.12 21.43 -28.64
N ARG A 97 -18.85 21.10 -29.70
CA ARG A 97 -18.96 21.97 -30.88
C ARG A 97 -20.44 22.28 -31.07
N ARG A 98 -20.87 23.36 -30.44
CA ARG A 98 -21.97 24.21 -30.91
C ARG A 98 -21.55 25.64 -30.66
#